data_AF-A0A7V0LTK6-F1
#
_entry.id   AF-A0A7V0LTK6-F1
#
_cell.length_a   1.000
_cell.length_b   1.000
_cell.length_c   1.000
_cell.angle_alpha   90.00
_cell.angle_beta   90.00
_cell.angle_gamma   90.00
#
_symmetry.space_group_name_H-M   'P 1'
#
loop_
_entity.id
_entity.type
_entity.pdbx_description
1 polymer ?
#
loop_
_entity_poly.entity_id
_entity_poly.type
_entity_poly.pdbx_seq_one_letter_code
_entity_poly.pdbx_strand_id
1 'polypeptide(L)'
;MTAAPSLRWLYGQPSIGGRVRATNNDAWLTLLGADPRPWLLQSDEPSARWVALTELDDRAVDDPDVVEARTKTVRDPGTIELIERLPDWETPQRLSGHNSPAFAPNLLHLLADMGLGGGDHPAIETLLDQMLRHQIDGRFATLAVSRVTPDGAWSTLLCDHHAITEVLIRYSRTGDPRVQAALALTRDDLSPTSQGMGWPCVPEPATGFRGPGRKSDVCPQVTLEALRAFSRLPADDRPARILAPARTILTVWEHRGDHRPYIFGHGTRFKTIKWPPFWYGSYWVLDTLSRYPELWSGPQAELDDRRLIAELAACLIAYNVGGGG
;
A
#
# COMPACT_ATOMS: atom_id res chain seq x y z
N MET A 1 -6.08 -34.13 -10.99
CA MET A 1 -4.75 -33.49 -11.08
C MET A 1 -4.84 -32.42 -12.15
N THR A 2 -5.23 -31.22 -11.76
CA THR A 2 -5.49 -30.08 -12.64
C THR A 2 -4.46 -29.02 -12.33
N ALA A 3 -3.64 -28.71 -13.34
CA ALA A 3 -2.57 -27.72 -13.27
C ALA A 3 -3.14 -26.31 -13.06
N ALA A 4 -2.55 -25.57 -12.12
CA ALA A 4 -2.84 -24.15 -11.90
C ALA A 4 -2.25 -23.31 -13.05
N PRO A 5 -2.94 -22.27 -13.54
CA PRO A 5 -2.42 -21.40 -14.58
C PRO A 5 -1.37 -20.43 -14.01
N SER A 6 -0.24 -20.31 -14.69
CA SER A 6 0.82 -19.36 -14.35
C SER A 6 0.40 -17.93 -14.72
N LEU A 7 0.42 -17.03 -13.74
CA LEU A 7 0.25 -15.60 -13.94
C LEU A 7 1.56 -15.02 -14.49
N ARG A 8 1.61 -14.83 -15.80
CA ARG A 8 2.63 -14.00 -16.46
C ARG A 8 2.34 -12.53 -16.21
N TRP A 9 3.20 -11.86 -15.47
CA TRP A 9 3.28 -10.40 -15.46
C TRP A 9 3.95 -9.95 -16.78
N LEU A 10 3.21 -9.22 -17.61
CA LEU A 10 3.70 -8.63 -18.85
C LEU A 10 4.45 -7.33 -18.54
N TYR A 11 5.77 -7.43 -18.36
CA TYR A 11 6.69 -6.31 -18.61
C TYR A 11 7.42 -6.55 -19.95
N GLY A 12 7.60 -5.46 -20.70
CA GLY A 12 8.13 -5.46 -22.06
C GLY A 12 9.48 -6.16 -22.19
N GLN A 13 9.66 -6.84 -23.32
CA GLN A 13 10.89 -7.55 -23.70
C GLN A 13 12.07 -6.57 -23.88
N PRO A 14 13.30 -6.88 -23.41
CA PRO A 14 14.49 -6.12 -23.79
C PRO A 14 15.10 -6.65 -25.10
N SER A 15 15.42 -5.73 -26.01
CA SER A 15 16.14 -6.02 -27.26
C SER A 15 17.61 -6.33 -26.99
N ILE A 16 18.11 -7.40 -27.61
CA ILE A 16 19.50 -7.89 -27.50
C ILE A 16 20.46 -7.00 -28.31
N GLY A 17 21.56 -6.55 -27.69
CA GLY A 17 22.84 -6.32 -28.38
C GLY A 17 23.49 -4.94 -28.24
N GLY A 18 24.63 -4.89 -27.52
CA GLY A 18 25.77 -4.03 -27.87
C GLY A 18 25.91 -2.65 -27.20
N ARG A 19 26.94 -2.54 -26.33
CA ARG A 19 27.49 -1.35 -25.64
C ARG A 19 26.62 -0.79 -24.50
N VAL A 20 27.15 -0.90 -23.28
CA VAL A 20 26.62 -0.30 -22.04
C VAL A 20 26.59 1.22 -22.20
N ARG A 21 25.45 1.75 -22.65
CA ARG A 21 25.03 3.12 -22.38
C ARG A 21 24.30 3.08 -21.04
N ALA A 22 24.67 3.95 -20.10
CA ALA A 22 23.85 4.19 -18.91
C ALA A 22 22.43 4.51 -19.39
N THR A 23 21.49 3.63 -19.09
CA THR A 23 20.08 3.84 -19.39
C THR A 23 19.55 4.91 -18.43
N ASN A 24 18.49 5.62 -18.84
CA ASN A 24 17.75 6.60 -18.03
C ASN A 24 17.25 6.07 -16.66
N ASN A 25 17.46 4.78 -16.36
CA ASN A 25 16.97 4.04 -15.20
C ASN A 25 17.68 4.37 -13.88
N ASP A 26 18.86 5.02 -13.92
CA ASP A 26 19.66 5.30 -12.73
C ASP A 26 19.66 6.80 -12.35
N ALA A 27 18.78 7.62 -12.94
CA ALA A 27 18.71 9.05 -12.63
C ALA A 27 18.43 9.34 -11.15
N TRP A 28 17.74 8.43 -10.46
CA TRP A 28 17.49 8.49 -9.03
C TRP A 28 18.76 8.38 -8.17
N LEU A 29 19.84 7.76 -8.68
CA LEU A 29 21.14 7.72 -7.98
C LEU A 29 21.73 9.11 -7.79
N THR A 30 21.51 10.00 -8.76
CA THR A 30 21.93 11.40 -8.65
C THR A 30 21.17 12.13 -7.55
N LEU A 31 19.89 11.77 -7.33
CA LEU A 31 19.07 12.34 -6.27
C LEU A 31 19.50 11.89 -4.87
N LEU A 32 19.97 10.63 -4.73
CA LEU A 32 20.47 10.10 -3.47
C LEU A 32 21.94 10.44 -3.19
N GLY A 33 22.70 10.79 -4.22
CA GLY A 33 24.13 11.08 -4.11
C GLY A 33 25.04 9.86 -3.93
N ALA A 34 24.47 8.65 -3.90
CA ALA A 34 25.18 7.38 -3.82
C ALA A 34 24.32 6.24 -4.39
N ASP A 35 24.97 5.14 -4.78
CA ASP A 35 24.29 3.89 -5.12
C ASP A 35 24.09 3.02 -3.88
N PRO A 36 22.85 2.82 -3.39
CA PRO A 36 22.60 2.01 -2.20
C PRO A 36 22.61 0.51 -2.50
N ARG A 37 22.56 0.08 -3.77
CA ARG A 37 22.42 -1.33 -4.14
C ARG A 37 23.54 -2.21 -3.56
N PRO A 38 24.84 -1.84 -3.65
CA PRO A 38 25.89 -2.67 -3.06
C PRO A 38 25.75 -2.89 -1.56
N TRP A 39 25.31 -1.85 -0.82
CA TRP A 39 25.07 -1.94 0.62
C TRP A 39 23.87 -2.84 0.94
N LEU A 40 22.75 -2.69 0.21
CA LEU A 40 21.56 -3.52 0.40
C LEU A 40 21.81 -4.99 0.05
N LEU A 41 22.53 -5.26 -1.04
CA LEU A 41 22.86 -6.62 -1.48
C LEU A 41 23.81 -7.35 -0.51
N GLN A 42 24.59 -6.60 0.27
CA GLN A 42 25.48 -7.13 1.33
C GLN A 42 24.81 -7.16 2.71
N SER A 43 23.55 -6.72 2.83
CA SER A 43 22.84 -6.69 4.11
C SER A 43 22.70 -8.10 4.70
N ASP A 44 22.84 -8.19 6.02
CA ASP A 44 22.53 -9.41 6.76
C ASP A 44 21.02 -9.69 6.80
N GLU A 45 20.18 -8.68 6.57
CA GLU A 45 18.73 -8.82 6.47
C GLU A 45 18.35 -9.40 5.10
N PRO A 46 17.81 -10.64 5.04
CA PRO A 46 17.50 -11.27 3.75
C PRO A 46 16.42 -10.54 2.94
N SER A 47 15.49 -9.87 3.64
CA SER A 47 14.45 -9.04 3.01
C SER A 47 15.04 -7.85 2.28
N ALA A 48 16.05 -7.17 2.84
CA ALA A 48 16.72 -6.05 2.19
C ALA A 48 17.40 -6.48 0.87
N ARG A 49 18.04 -7.65 0.88
CA ARG A 49 18.62 -8.26 -0.32
C ARG A 49 17.57 -8.61 -1.36
N TRP A 50 16.47 -9.23 -0.92
CA TRP A 50 15.36 -9.58 -1.80
C TRP A 50 14.77 -8.33 -2.47
N VAL A 51 14.45 -7.30 -1.70
CA VAL A 51 13.94 -6.01 -2.21
C VAL A 51 14.92 -5.36 -3.18
N ALA A 52 16.23 -5.37 -2.90
CA ALA A 52 17.20 -4.80 -3.82
C ALA A 52 17.21 -5.52 -5.17
N LEU A 53 17.18 -6.86 -5.15
CA LEU A 53 17.17 -7.65 -6.39
C LEU A 53 15.88 -7.45 -7.19
N THR A 54 14.72 -7.34 -6.54
CA THR A 54 13.43 -7.26 -7.24
C THR A 54 13.02 -5.84 -7.60
N GLU A 55 13.22 -4.87 -6.71
CA GLU A 55 12.70 -3.50 -6.87
C GLU A 55 13.73 -2.49 -7.38
N LEU A 56 15.04 -2.78 -7.26
CA LEU A 56 16.11 -1.89 -7.73
C LEU A 56 16.87 -2.43 -8.95
N ASP A 57 17.06 -3.75 -9.01
CA ASP A 57 17.73 -4.43 -10.12
C ASP A 57 16.75 -5.01 -11.16
N ASP A 58 15.44 -4.93 -10.91
CA ASP A 58 14.37 -5.47 -11.78
C ASP A 58 14.57 -6.95 -12.15
N ARG A 59 15.17 -7.77 -11.25
CA ARG A 59 15.45 -9.18 -11.55
C ARG A 59 14.17 -10.01 -11.58
N ALA A 60 14.18 -11.03 -12.44
CA ALA A 60 13.06 -11.95 -12.59
C ALA A 60 12.82 -12.78 -11.31
N VAL A 61 11.56 -13.14 -11.07
CA VAL A 61 11.16 -13.91 -9.87
C VAL A 61 11.75 -15.32 -9.81
N ASP A 62 12.21 -15.86 -10.93
CA ASP A 62 12.87 -17.17 -11.06
C ASP A 62 14.41 -17.06 -11.10
N ASP A 63 14.97 -15.86 -10.96
CA ASP A 63 16.40 -15.66 -10.78
C ASP A 63 16.88 -16.40 -9.52
N PRO A 64 17.95 -17.22 -9.59
CA PRO A 64 18.43 -18.00 -8.46
C PRO A 64 18.75 -17.15 -7.21
N ASP A 65 19.30 -15.95 -7.38
CA ASP A 65 19.63 -15.05 -6.27
C ASP A 65 18.35 -14.52 -5.60
N VAL A 66 17.31 -14.22 -6.40
CA VAL A 66 16.00 -13.78 -5.90
C VAL A 66 15.32 -14.89 -5.11
N VAL A 67 15.31 -16.11 -5.66
CA VAL A 67 14.72 -17.30 -5.00
C VAL A 67 15.45 -17.62 -3.71
N GLU A 68 16.79 -17.56 -3.70
CA GLU A 68 17.59 -17.78 -2.50
C GLU A 68 17.30 -16.71 -1.44
N ALA A 69 17.34 -15.42 -1.81
CA ALA A 69 17.07 -14.32 -0.89
C ALA A 69 15.67 -14.44 -0.27
N ARG A 70 14.64 -14.70 -1.09
CA ARG A 70 13.26 -14.91 -0.62
C ARG A 70 13.16 -16.09 0.34
N THR A 71 13.79 -17.21 0.00
CA THR A 71 13.77 -18.43 0.84
C THR A 71 14.40 -18.15 2.21
N LYS A 72 15.47 -17.34 2.25
CA LYS A 72 16.06 -16.88 3.50
C LYS A 72 15.14 -15.94 4.25
N THR A 73 14.48 -15.00 3.58
CA THR A 73 13.51 -14.08 4.22
C THR A 73 12.38 -14.82 4.92
N VAL A 74 11.80 -15.83 4.26
CA VAL A 74 10.70 -16.64 4.83
C VAL A 74 11.14 -17.41 6.09
N ARG A 75 12.42 -17.76 6.19
CA ARG A 75 12.98 -18.53 7.32
C ARG A 75 13.71 -17.65 8.34
N ASP A 76 13.82 -16.36 8.08
CA ASP A 76 14.55 -15.43 8.92
C ASP A 76 13.88 -15.32 10.31
N PRO A 77 14.63 -15.43 11.43
CA PRO A 77 14.05 -15.35 12.76
C PRO A 77 13.24 -14.06 13.02
N GLY A 78 13.66 -12.92 12.46
CA GLY A 78 12.92 -11.66 12.58
C GLY A 78 11.61 -11.67 11.80
N THR A 79 11.59 -12.29 10.61
CA THR A 79 10.35 -12.56 9.88
C THR A 79 9.41 -13.46 10.68
N ILE A 80 9.93 -14.54 11.28
CA ILE A 80 9.11 -15.44 12.11
C ILE A 80 8.54 -14.69 13.32
N GLU A 81 9.32 -13.84 13.99
CA GLU A 81 8.84 -12.99 15.09
C GLU A 81 7.69 -12.08 14.64
N LEU A 82 7.76 -11.48 13.44
CA LEU A 82 6.65 -10.68 12.90
C LEU A 82 5.39 -11.52 12.62
N ILE A 83 5.55 -12.75 12.14
CA ILE A 83 4.44 -13.68 11.91
C ILE A 83 3.79 -14.09 13.23
N GLU A 84 4.57 -14.35 14.27
CA GLU A 84 4.07 -14.72 15.61
C GLU A 84 3.26 -13.59 16.27
N ARG A 85 3.40 -12.36 15.80
CA ARG A 85 2.60 -11.20 16.25
C ARG A 85 1.26 -11.09 15.54
N LEU A 86 0.99 -11.89 14.51
CA LEU A 86 -0.32 -11.92 13.87
C LEU A 86 -1.37 -12.37 14.89
N PRO A 87 -2.45 -11.61 15.08
CA PRO A 87 -3.47 -11.95 16.05
C PRO A 87 -4.39 -13.05 15.51
N ASP A 88 -5.12 -13.69 16.42
CA ASP A 88 -6.36 -14.35 16.05
C ASP A 88 -7.42 -13.29 15.70
N TRP A 89 -7.84 -13.23 14.43
CA TRP A 89 -8.82 -12.24 13.95
C TRP A 89 -10.22 -12.44 14.56
N GLU A 90 -10.50 -13.62 15.09
CA GLU A 90 -11.75 -13.95 15.81
C GLU A 90 -11.74 -13.43 17.25
N THR A 91 -10.61 -12.90 17.73
CA THR A 91 -10.47 -12.32 19.06
C THR A 91 -10.60 -10.79 19.00
N PRO A 92 -11.42 -10.15 19.87
CA PRO A 92 -11.56 -8.70 19.89
C PRO A 92 -10.24 -7.93 20.06
N GLN A 93 -9.92 -7.12 19.05
CA GLN A 93 -8.69 -6.34 19.01
C GLN A 93 -8.84 -5.02 19.78
N ARG A 94 -7.83 -4.67 20.59
CA ARG A 94 -7.70 -3.36 21.24
C ARG A 94 -6.79 -2.47 20.42
N LEU A 95 -7.36 -1.81 19.40
CA LEU A 95 -6.61 -0.94 18.50
C LEU A 95 -6.63 0.51 18.99
N SER A 96 -5.45 1.15 19.02
CA SER A 96 -5.33 2.59 19.23
C SER A 96 -5.67 3.41 17.96
N GLY A 97 -5.76 2.74 16.81
CA GLY A 97 -6.10 3.29 15.50
C GLY A 97 -5.53 2.42 14.37
N HIS A 98 -5.94 2.69 13.12
CA HIS A 98 -5.47 1.97 11.93
C HIS A 98 -3.98 2.18 11.62
N ASN A 99 -3.33 3.18 12.23
CA ASN A 99 -1.86 3.34 12.17
C ASN A 99 -1.10 2.45 13.15
N SER A 100 -1.80 1.66 13.97
CA SER A 100 -1.17 0.79 14.96
C SER A 100 -0.39 -0.33 14.28
N PRO A 101 0.84 -0.63 14.73
CA PRO A 101 1.55 -1.82 14.26
C PRO A 101 0.87 -3.13 14.70
N ALA A 102 -0.07 -3.08 15.65
CA ALA A 102 -0.88 -4.23 16.06
C ALA A 102 -2.11 -4.46 15.15
N PHE A 103 -2.39 -3.56 14.21
CA PHE A 103 -3.47 -3.79 13.25
C PHE A 103 -2.99 -4.80 12.21
N ALA A 104 -3.62 -5.98 12.17
CA ALA A 104 -3.12 -7.12 11.39
C ALA A 104 -2.87 -6.83 9.89
N PRO A 105 -3.72 -6.05 9.18
CA PRO A 105 -3.43 -5.66 7.81
C PRO A 105 -2.09 -4.93 7.63
N ASN A 106 -1.64 -4.13 8.62
CA ASN A 106 -0.34 -3.47 8.56
C ASN A 106 0.81 -4.48 8.62
N LEU A 107 0.74 -5.47 9.52
CA LEU A 107 1.74 -6.53 9.58
C LEU A 107 1.78 -7.35 8.27
N LEU A 108 0.62 -7.71 7.72
CA LEU A 108 0.55 -8.43 6.45
C LEU A 108 1.07 -7.60 5.28
N HIS A 109 0.81 -6.29 5.23
CA HIS A 109 1.41 -5.41 4.24
C HIS A 109 2.94 -5.37 4.34
N LEU A 110 3.49 -5.26 5.56
CA LEU A 110 4.93 -5.31 5.79
C LEU A 110 5.53 -6.66 5.36
N LEU A 111 4.93 -7.78 5.78
CA LEU A 111 5.41 -9.10 5.39
C LEU A 111 5.38 -9.28 3.86
N ALA A 112 4.35 -8.77 3.20
CA ALA A 112 4.29 -8.77 1.75
C ALA A 112 5.31 -7.83 1.09
N ASP A 113 5.66 -6.70 1.72
CA ASP A 113 6.75 -5.81 1.27
C ASP A 113 8.13 -6.47 1.48
N MET A 114 8.24 -7.44 2.39
CA MET A 114 9.44 -8.25 2.62
C MET A 114 9.51 -9.50 1.70
N GLY A 115 8.47 -9.76 0.90
CA GLY A 115 8.45 -10.85 -0.08
C GLY A 115 7.66 -12.10 0.32
N LEU A 116 6.94 -12.06 1.45
CA LEU A 116 6.00 -13.11 1.82
C LEU A 116 4.73 -13.04 0.96
N GLY A 117 4.16 -14.20 0.67
CA GLY A 117 2.95 -14.38 -0.10
C GLY A 117 2.08 -15.50 0.47
N GLY A 118 0.99 -15.80 -0.25
CA GLY A 118 0.08 -16.88 0.12
C GLY A 118 0.79 -18.22 0.12
N GLY A 119 0.55 -19.03 1.15
CA GLY A 119 1.09 -20.37 1.31
C GLY A 119 2.47 -20.44 1.99
N ASP A 120 3.14 -19.32 2.28
CA ASP A 120 4.47 -19.35 2.91
C ASP A 120 4.42 -19.73 4.39
N HIS A 121 3.32 -19.44 5.11
CA HIS A 121 3.19 -19.77 6.52
C HIS A 121 1.74 -20.07 6.95
N PRO A 122 1.48 -21.14 7.74
CA PRO A 122 0.12 -21.50 8.17
C PRO A 122 -0.64 -20.43 8.96
N ALA A 123 0.07 -19.62 9.76
CA ALA A 123 -0.54 -18.53 10.51
C ALA A 123 -1.07 -17.40 9.59
N ILE A 124 -0.36 -17.13 8.47
CA ILE A 124 -0.82 -16.18 7.46
C ILE A 124 -2.09 -16.72 6.80
N GLU A 125 -2.08 -17.98 6.37
CA GLU A 125 -3.24 -18.61 5.72
C GLU A 125 -4.48 -18.61 6.64
N THR A 126 -4.29 -18.96 7.91
CA THR A 126 -5.37 -18.91 8.92
C THR A 126 -5.97 -17.51 9.02
N LEU A 127 -5.14 -16.47 9.09
CA LEU A 127 -5.59 -15.09 9.20
C LEU A 127 -6.31 -14.61 7.94
N LEU A 128 -5.82 -14.96 6.74
CA LEU A 128 -6.48 -14.64 5.47
C LEU A 128 -7.86 -15.31 5.38
N ASP A 129 -7.98 -16.56 5.81
CA ASP A 129 -9.25 -17.30 5.85
C ASP A 129 -10.22 -16.70 6.86
N GLN A 130 -9.73 -16.21 8.00
CA GLN A 130 -10.55 -15.45 8.95
C GLN A 130 -11.05 -14.15 8.34
N MET A 131 -10.18 -13.33 7.73
CA MET A 131 -10.57 -12.08 7.07
C MET A 131 -11.64 -12.31 5.99
N LEU A 132 -11.49 -13.38 5.18
CA LEU A 132 -12.46 -13.75 4.15
C LEU A 132 -13.84 -14.14 4.70
N ARG A 133 -13.94 -14.62 5.95
CA ARG A 133 -15.21 -15.04 6.55
C ARG A 133 -16.06 -13.87 7.07
N HIS A 134 -15.47 -12.70 7.29
CA HIS A 134 -16.13 -11.61 8.00
C HIS A 134 -16.41 -10.42 7.11
N GLN A 135 -17.67 -10.33 6.66
CA GLN A 135 -18.18 -9.20 5.88
C GLN A 135 -19.49 -8.68 6.46
N ILE A 136 -19.70 -7.36 6.40
CA ILE A 136 -20.96 -6.67 6.68
C ILE A 136 -21.35 -5.95 5.39
N ASP A 137 -22.53 -6.29 4.83
CA ASP A 137 -23.01 -5.76 3.55
C ASP A 137 -21.97 -5.86 2.41
N GLY A 138 -21.22 -6.97 2.39
CA GLY A 138 -20.16 -7.25 1.41
C GLY A 138 -18.82 -6.56 1.68
N ARG A 139 -18.70 -5.77 2.75
CA ARG A 139 -17.45 -5.13 3.16
C ARG A 139 -16.75 -5.93 4.23
N PHE A 140 -15.45 -6.15 4.05
CA PHE A 140 -14.63 -6.75 5.10
C PHE A 140 -14.71 -5.96 6.41
N ALA A 141 -14.80 -6.72 7.50
CA ALA A 141 -15.02 -6.22 8.84
C ALA A 141 -13.84 -6.57 9.76
N THR A 142 -13.68 -5.76 10.80
CA THR A 142 -12.71 -5.94 11.88
C THR A 142 -13.47 -6.16 13.19
N LEU A 143 -13.04 -7.14 13.98
CA LEU A 143 -13.53 -7.36 15.33
C LEU A 143 -12.72 -6.52 16.31
N ALA A 144 -13.29 -5.40 16.75
CA ALA A 144 -12.59 -4.47 17.63
C ALA A 144 -13.43 -4.09 18.83
N VAL A 145 -12.76 -3.81 19.94
CA VAL A 145 -13.41 -3.16 21.10
C VAL A 145 -13.50 -1.67 20.85
N SER A 146 -14.60 -1.06 21.28
CA SER A 146 -14.79 0.38 21.26
C SER A 146 -15.38 0.88 22.58
N ARG A 147 -15.58 2.19 22.72
CA ARG A 147 -16.32 2.74 23.87
C ARG A 147 -17.79 2.29 23.89
N VAL A 148 -18.36 1.98 22.72
CA VAL A 148 -19.76 1.56 22.57
C VAL A 148 -19.88 0.04 22.69
N THR A 149 -18.84 -0.70 22.30
CA THR A 149 -18.78 -2.17 22.27
C THR A 149 -17.55 -2.65 23.05
N PRO A 150 -17.57 -2.60 24.40
CA PRO A 150 -16.38 -2.90 25.23
C PRO A 150 -15.93 -4.36 25.16
N ASP A 151 -16.86 -5.27 24.85
CA ASP A 151 -16.61 -6.72 24.68
C ASP A 151 -16.22 -7.09 23.24
N GLY A 152 -16.19 -6.11 22.33
CA GLY A 152 -15.90 -6.30 20.92
C GLY A 152 -17.16 -6.45 20.06
N ALA A 153 -17.12 -5.89 18.86
CA ALA A 153 -18.12 -6.14 17.83
C ALA A 153 -17.47 -6.14 16.46
N TRP A 154 -17.99 -6.97 15.56
CA TRP A 154 -17.69 -6.86 14.13
C TRP A 154 -18.26 -5.53 13.64
N SER A 155 -17.42 -4.75 12.98
CA SER A 155 -17.80 -3.50 12.33
C SER A 155 -16.93 -3.29 11.10
N THR A 156 -17.42 -2.49 10.17
CA THR A 156 -16.65 -2.11 8.99
C THR A 156 -16.50 -0.59 8.90
N LEU A 157 -15.27 -0.16 8.64
CA LEU A 157 -14.96 1.17 8.13
C LEU A 157 -14.39 0.99 6.73
N LEU A 158 -14.51 2.00 5.88
CA LEU A 158 -13.88 1.94 4.55
C LEU A 158 -12.36 1.71 4.63
N CYS A 159 -11.68 2.20 5.67
CA CYS A 159 -10.25 1.91 5.87
C CYS A 159 -9.96 0.44 6.22
N ASP A 160 -10.80 -0.20 7.04
CA ASP A 160 -10.71 -1.65 7.26
C ASP A 160 -10.92 -2.39 5.94
N HIS A 161 -12.00 -2.04 5.25
CA HIS A 161 -12.41 -2.66 4.00
C HIS A 161 -11.31 -2.61 2.94
N HIS A 162 -10.75 -1.43 2.68
CA HIS A 162 -9.74 -1.25 1.65
C HIS A 162 -8.41 -1.91 2.02
N ALA A 163 -7.97 -1.78 3.28
CA ALA A 163 -6.74 -2.40 3.74
C ALA A 163 -6.81 -3.94 3.69
N ILE A 164 -7.91 -4.54 4.15
CA ILE A 164 -8.12 -5.99 4.06
C ILE A 164 -8.22 -6.45 2.60
N THR A 165 -8.88 -5.66 1.74
CA THR A 165 -8.97 -5.96 0.30
C THR A 165 -7.59 -5.96 -0.35
N GLU A 166 -6.73 -4.96 -0.09
CA GLU A 166 -5.35 -4.94 -0.58
C GLU A 166 -4.57 -6.16 -0.10
N VAL A 167 -4.63 -6.48 1.21
CA VAL A 167 -4.00 -7.69 1.77
C VAL A 167 -4.42 -8.93 0.99
N LEU A 168 -5.72 -9.18 0.86
CA LEU A 168 -6.22 -10.38 0.19
C LEU A 168 -5.73 -10.47 -1.26
N ILE A 169 -5.68 -9.36 -1.99
CA ILE A 169 -5.14 -9.32 -3.36
C ILE A 169 -3.64 -9.66 -3.37
N ARG A 170 -2.84 -9.05 -2.47
CA ARG A 170 -1.40 -9.30 -2.37
C ARG A 170 -1.08 -10.75 -2.01
N TYR A 171 -1.95 -11.41 -1.25
CA TYR A 171 -1.85 -12.82 -0.89
C TYR A 171 -2.62 -13.75 -1.86
N SER A 172 -2.76 -13.34 -3.12
CA SER A 172 -3.29 -14.16 -4.22
C SER A 172 -4.74 -14.64 -4.04
N ARG A 173 -5.58 -13.85 -3.35
CA ARG A 173 -7.03 -14.11 -3.18
C ARG A 173 -7.92 -13.31 -4.13
N THR A 174 -7.34 -12.63 -5.13
CA THR A 174 -8.10 -11.83 -6.10
C THR A 174 -9.24 -12.62 -6.74
N GLY A 175 -9.05 -13.90 -7.05
CA GLY A 175 -10.08 -14.74 -7.66
C GLY A 175 -11.25 -15.12 -6.74
N ASP A 176 -11.20 -14.81 -5.44
CA ASP A 176 -12.29 -15.11 -4.51
C ASP A 176 -13.50 -14.19 -4.79
N PRO A 177 -14.74 -14.72 -4.93
CA PRO A 177 -15.93 -13.92 -5.19
C PRO A 177 -16.16 -12.80 -4.16
N ARG A 178 -15.76 -13.00 -2.90
CA ARG A 178 -15.90 -12.01 -1.83
C ARG A 178 -14.94 -10.84 -2.03
N VAL A 179 -13.74 -11.09 -2.54
CA VAL A 179 -12.75 -10.05 -2.89
C VAL A 179 -13.21 -9.28 -4.13
N GLN A 180 -13.78 -9.98 -5.12
CA GLN A 180 -14.37 -9.33 -6.31
C GLN A 180 -15.56 -8.44 -5.94
N ALA A 181 -16.44 -8.90 -5.03
CA ALA A 181 -17.53 -8.09 -4.51
C ALA A 181 -17.02 -6.87 -3.73
N ALA A 182 -15.98 -7.03 -2.91
CA ALA A 182 -15.34 -5.93 -2.19
C ALA A 182 -14.76 -4.85 -3.13
N LEU A 183 -14.05 -5.26 -4.19
CA LEU A 183 -13.55 -4.35 -5.23
C LEU A 183 -14.69 -3.62 -5.95
N ALA A 184 -15.80 -4.32 -6.21
CA ALA A 184 -16.97 -3.72 -6.83
C ALA A 184 -17.61 -2.64 -5.94
N LEU A 185 -17.81 -2.93 -4.65
CA LEU A 185 -18.32 -1.97 -3.69
C LEU A 185 -17.38 -0.77 -3.55
N THR A 186 -16.07 -1.01 -3.43
CA THR A 186 -15.06 0.06 -3.37
C THR A 186 -15.17 0.99 -4.59
N ARG A 187 -15.34 0.44 -5.80
CA ARG A 187 -15.54 1.25 -7.02
C ARG A 187 -16.83 2.07 -6.96
N ASP A 188 -17.91 1.48 -6.45
CA ASP A 188 -19.22 2.11 -6.41
C ASP A 188 -19.32 3.22 -5.35
N ASP A 189 -18.53 3.13 -4.28
CA ASP A 189 -18.41 4.16 -3.24
C ASP A 189 -17.66 5.43 -3.67
N LEU A 190 -16.94 5.37 -4.80
CA LEU A 190 -16.21 6.52 -5.31
C LEU A 190 -17.18 7.65 -5.63
N SER A 191 -17.07 8.75 -4.89
CA SER A 191 -18.09 9.80 -4.85
C SER A 191 -17.46 11.20 -4.92
N PRO A 192 -18.25 12.23 -5.29
CA PRO A 192 -17.80 13.62 -5.22
C PRO A 192 -17.58 14.07 -3.76
N THR A 193 -16.47 14.75 -3.51
CA THR A 193 -16.12 15.39 -2.23
C THR A 193 -15.81 16.88 -2.46
N SER A 194 -15.58 17.64 -1.38
CA SER A 194 -15.24 19.06 -1.46
C SER A 194 -13.89 19.32 -2.15
N GLN A 195 -12.99 18.34 -2.20
CA GLN A 195 -11.67 18.43 -2.84
C GLN A 195 -11.61 17.79 -4.23
N GLY A 196 -12.63 17.04 -4.66
CA GLY A 196 -12.62 16.25 -5.89
C GLY A 196 -13.27 14.88 -5.73
N MET A 197 -13.13 14.00 -6.71
CA MET A 197 -13.63 12.62 -6.58
C MET A 197 -12.79 11.86 -5.56
N GLY A 198 -13.39 11.13 -4.63
CA GLY A 198 -12.62 10.38 -3.64
C GLY A 198 -13.50 9.51 -2.76
N TRP A 199 -12.88 8.93 -1.74
CA TRP A 199 -13.60 8.21 -0.70
C TRP A 199 -13.60 9.03 0.60
N PRO A 200 -14.78 9.42 1.11
CA PRO A 200 -14.89 10.03 2.43
C PRO A 200 -14.68 8.98 3.51
N CYS A 201 -14.59 9.41 4.77
CA CYS A 201 -14.71 8.47 5.88
C CYS A 201 -16.19 8.19 6.15
N VAL A 202 -16.61 6.93 6.02
CA VAL A 202 -17.97 6.48 6.35
C VAL A 202 -17.87 5.53 7.54
N PRO A 203 -18.05 6.03 8.77
CA PRO A 203 -18.00 5.18 9.95
C PRO A 203 -19.33 4.51 10.26
N GLU A 204 -19.29 3.26 10.69
CA GLU A 204 -20.46 2.58 11.21
C GLU A 204 -20.83 3.05 12.63
N PRO A 205 -22.13 3.20 12.95
CA PRO A 205 -22.57 3.60 14.29
C PRO A 205 -22.02 2.71 15.42
N ALA A 206 -21.85 1.41 15.16
CA ALA A 206 -21.34 0.42 16.11
C ALA A 206 -19.94 0.74 16.64
N THR A 207 -19.15 1.51 15.88
CA THR A 207 -17.80 1.92 16.29
C THR A 207 -17.79 3.06 17.30
N GLY A 208 -18.89 3.82 17.42
CA GLY A 208 -18.94 5.08 18.16
C GLY A 208 -18.02 6.17 17.60
N PHE A 209 -17.35 5.93 16.47
CA PHE A 209 -16.44 6.85 15.80
C PHE A 209 -17.18 7.67 14.75
N ARG A 210 -16.86 8.96 14.64
CA ARG A 210 -17.50 9.88 13.68
C ARG A 210 -16.67 10.16 12.43
N GLY A 211 -15.52 9.51 12.28
CA GLY A 211 -14.59 9.82 11.21
C GLY A 211 -13.80 11.12 11.46
N PRO A 212 -12.68 11.32 10.75
CA PRO A 212 -12.00 12.60 10.72
C PRO A 212 -12.69 13.58 9.77
N GLY A 213 -12.66 14.87 10.11
CA GLY A 213 -13.03 15.96 9.19
C GLY A 213 -14.53 16.15 9.00
N ARG A 214 -14.91 16.87 7.94
CA ARG A 214 -16.32 17.08 7.58
C ARG A 214 -16.80 15.90 6.74
N LYS A 215 -18.10 15.61 6.79
CA LYS A 215 -18.72 14.53 5.99
C LYS A 215 -18.51 14.67 4.48
N SER A 216 -18.37 15.90 3.99
CA SER A 216 -18.15 16.21 2.58
C SER A 216 -16.69 16.15 2.16
N ASP A 217 -15.75 15.99 3.10
CA ASP A 217 -14.32 15.99 2.80
C ASP A 217 -13.87 14.59 2.35
N VAL A 218 -12.92 14.57 1.41
CA VAL A 218 -12.14 13.36 1.12
C VAL A 218 -11.39 12.92 2.38
N CYS A 219 -11.31 11.61 2.61
CA CYS A 219 -10.41 11.05 3.59
C CYS A 219 -9.13 10.59 2.88
N PRO A 220 -7.98 11.26 3.08
CA PRO A 220 -6.73 10.91 2.40
C PRO A 220 -6.29 9.46 2.65
N GLN A 221 -6.42 8.97 3.88
CA GLN A 221 -6.08 7.58 4.23
C GLN A 221 -6.94 6.58 3.44
N VAL A 222 -8.27 6.70 3.54
CA VAL A 222 -9.22 5.79 2.88
C VAL A 222 -9.04 5.81 1.37
N THR A 223 -8.80 7.00 0.80
CA THR A 223 -8.58 7.17 -0.64
C THR A 223 -7.27 6.52 -1.09
N LEU A 224 -6.18 6.67 -0.34
CA LEU A 224 -4.93 6.01 -0.66
C LEU A 224 -5.03 4.50 -0.52
N GLU A 225 -5.70 3.97 0.51
CA GLU A 225 -5.93 2.52 0.65
C GLU A 225 -6.72 1.93 -0.53
N ALA A 226 -7.76 2.63 -1.01
CA ALA A 226 -8.50 2.22 -2.22
C ALA A 226 -7.60 2.25 -3.47
N LEU A 227 -6.84 3.32 -3.65
CA LEU A 227 -5.89 3.45 -4.75
C LEU A 227 -4.82 2.36 -4.70
N ARG A 228 -4.34 1.98 -3.51
CA ARG A 228 -3.39 0.89 -3.36
C ARG A 228 -4.02 -0.46 -3.73
N ALA A 229 -5.22 -0.76 -3.26
CA ALA A 229 -5.93 -1.98 -3.61
C ALA A 229 -6.10 -2.11 -5.14
N PHE A 230 -6.56 -1.07 -5.83
CA PHE A 230 -6.70 -1.07 -7.29
C PHE A 230 -5.37 -1.12 -8.03
N SER A 231 -4.29 -0.55 -7.46
CA SER A 231 -2.97 -0.58 -8.09
C SER A 231 -2.40 -2.00 -8.25
N ARG A 232 -2.91 -2.96 -7.45
CA ARG A 232 -2.53 -4.38 -7.53
C ARG A 232 -3.22 -5.13 -8.67
N LEU A 233 -4.20 -4.52 -9.33
CA LEU A 233 -4.90 -5.10 -10.47
C LEU A 233 -4.22 -4.71 -11.80
N PRO A 234 -4.37 -5.54 -12.86
CA PRO A 234 -4.08 -5.14 -14.22
C PRO A 234 -4.75 -3.82 -14.58
N ALA A 235 -4.12 -3.00 -15.43
CA ALA A 235 -4.63 -1.67 -15.76
C ALA A 235 -6.07 -1.70 -16.30
N ASP A 236 -6.39 -2.70 -17.13
CA ASP A 236 -7.72 -2.87 -17.73
C ASP A 236 -8.82 -3.27 -16.72
N ASP A 237 -8.42 -3.80 -15.56
CA ASP A 237 -9.35 -4.20 -14.49
C ASP A 237 -9.60 -3.06 -13.47
N ARG A 238 -8.87 -1.94 -13.60
CA ARG A 238 -9.03 -0.78 -12.71
C ARG A 238 -10.29 0.02 -13.11
N PRO A 239 -10.91 0.74 -12.16
CA PRO A 239 -12.00 1.64 -12.50
C PRO A 239 -11.58 2.69 -13.54
N ALA A 240 -12.40 2.93 -14.56
CA ALA A 240 -12.08 3.91 -15.62
C ALA A 240 -11.76 5.33 -15.09
N ARG A 241 -12.34 5.69 -13.94
CA ARG A 241 -12.14 6.98 -13.26
C ARG A 241 -11.06 6.97 -12.16
N ILE A 242 -10.18 5.97 -12.12
CA ILE A 242 -9.22 5.78 -11.01
C ILE A 242 -8.21 6.92 -10.85
N LEU A 243 -7.89 7.66 -11.92
CA LEU A 243 -6.98 8.82 -11.83
C LEU A 243 -7.62 10.03 -11.13
N ALA A 244 -8.96 10.15 -11.12
CA ALA A 244 -9.64 11.27 -10.48
C ALA A 244 -9.39 11.35 -8.94
N PRO A 245 -9.51 10.25 -8.17
CA PRO A 245 -9.11 10.26 -6.77
C PRO A 245 -7.61 10.42 -6.55
N ALA A 246 -6.77 9.91 -7.45
CA ALA A 246 -5.33 10.12 -7.38
C ALA A 246 -4.97 11.62 -7.48
N ARG A 247 -5.59 12.34 -8.41
CA ARG A 247 -5.46 13.81 -8.55
C ARG A 247 -6.07 14.59 -7.40
N THR A 248 -7.11 14.06 -6.78
CA THR A 248 -7.67 14.65 -5.55
C THR A 248 -6.65 14.63 -4.41
N ILE A 249 -5.83 13.58 -4.28
CA ILE A 249 -4.71 13.55 -3.32
C ILE A 249 -3.65 14.60 -3.68
N LEU A 250 -3.31 14.77 -4.96
CA LEU A 250 -2.40 15.84 -5.40
C LEU A 250 -2.96 17.23 -5.10
N THR A 251 -4.26 17.44 -5.27
CA THR A 251 -4.97 18.68 -4.92
C THR A 251 -4.89 18.96 -3.41
N VAL A 252 -5.07 17.93 -2.58
CA VAL A 252 -4.88 18.03 -1.12
C VAL A 252 -3.45 18.43 -0.76
N TRP A 253 -2.45 17.91 -1.48
CA TRP A 253 -1.06 18.32 -1.32
C TRP A 253 -0.83 19.77 -1.79
N GLU A 254 -1.33 20.15 -2.96
CA GLU A 254 -1.18 21.49 -3.53
C GLU A 254 -1.71 22.57 -2.58
N HIS A 255 -2.94 22.38 -2.08
CA HIS A 255 -3.59 23.33 -1.19
C HIS A 255 -3.30 23.11 0.30
N ARG A 256 -2.23 22.39 0.65
CA ARG A 256 -1.85 22.07 2.05
C ARG A 256 -1.70 23.28 2.98
N GLY A 257 -1.45 24.46 2.42
CA GLY A 257 -1.35 25.72 3.17
C GLY A 257 -2.71 26.26 3.64
N ASP A 258 -3.73 26.11 2.79
CA ASP A 258 -5.08 26.67 2.96
C ASP A 258 -6.06 25.63 3.52
N HIS A 259 -5.86 24.38 3.15
CA HIS A 259 -6.69 23.25 3.52
C HIS A 259 -5.89 22.22 4.29
N ARG A 260 -6.29 22.01 5.54
CA ARG A 260 -5.71 20.98 6.42
C ARG A 260 -6.76 19.91 6.62
N PRO A 261 -6.69 18.77 5.91
CA PRO A 261 -7.60 17.68 6.20
C PRO A 261 -7.36 17.26 7.66
N TYR A 262 -8.46 17.16 8.41
CA TYR A 262 -8.43 16.92 9.85
C TYR A 262 -7.59 15.67 10.15
N ILE A 263 -6.70 15.74 11.14
CA ILE A 263 -5.67 14.72 11.50
C ILE A 263 -4.66 14.31 10.41
N PHE A 264 -4.74 14.87 9.19
CA PHE A 264 -3.86 14.59 8.06
C PHE A 264 -3.05 15.83 7.63
N GLY A 265 -2.49 16.54 8.62
CA GLY A 265 -1.70 17.74 8.37
C GLY A 265 -0.31 17.45 7.77
N HIS A 266 0.14 18.32 6.87
CA HIS A 266 1.41 18.21 6.14
C HIS A 266 2.63 18.80 6.90
N GLY A 267 2.72 18.52 8.21
CA GLY A 267 3.83 18.95 9.07
C GLY A 267 5.07 18.06 8.93
N THR A 268 6.08 18.22 9.80
CA THR A 268 7.34 17.43 9.76
C THR A 268 7.09 15.93 9.72
N ARG A 269 6.15 15.41 10.52
CA ARG A 269 5.80 13.97 10.54
C ARG A 269 5.26 13.46 9.21
N PHE A 270 4.65 14.30 8.39
CA PHE A 270 4.21 13.91 7.04
C PHE A 270 5.42 13.81 6.09
N LYS A 271 6.43 14.65 6.28
CA LYS A 271 7.59 14.80 5.39
C LYS A 271 8.73 13.83 5.72
N THR A 272 8.81 13.37 6.96
CA THR A 272 9.77 12.37 7.41
C THR A 272 9.24 10.96 7.16
N ILE A 273 10.08 10.10 6.58
CA ILE A 273 9.78 8.69 6.35
C ILE A 273 9.63 8.00 7.71
N LYS A 274 8.55 7.25 7.85
CA LYS A 274 8.38 6.27 8.93
C LYS A 274 8.33 4.89 8.29
N TRP A 275 9.23 4.02 8.71
CA TRP A 275 9.24 2.62 8.32
C TRP A 275 8.81 1.73 9.51
N PRO A 276 7.94 0.74 9.30
CA PRO A 276 7.12 0.53 8.10
C PRO A 276 6.08 1.67 7.92
N PRO A 277 5.66 1.96 6.68
CA PRO A 277 4.74 3.04 6.41
C PRO A 277 3.33 2.46 6.55
N PHE A 278 2.52 2.95 7.49
CA PHE A 278 1.15 2.44 7.72
C PHE A 278 0.11 3.56 7.77
N TRP A 279 0.54 4.78 7.44
CA TRP A 279 -0.26 5.96 7.65
C TRP A 279 0.05 7.00 6.60
N TYR A 280 -0.93 7.88 6.39
CA TYR A 280 -0.82 9.07 5.57
C TYR A 280 0.47 9.87 5.86
N GLY A 281 1.37 9.85 4.88
CA GLY A 281 2.66 10.52 4.87
C GLY A 281 3.12 10.71 3.42
N SER A 282 4.06 11.61 3.18
CA SER A 282 4.58 11.90 1.83
C SER A 282 5.12 10.66 1.13
N TYR A 283 5.79 9.77 1.86
CA TYR A 283 6.24 8.47 1.33
C TYR A 283 5.06 7.63 0.86
N TRP A 284 4.04 7.46 1.70
CA TRP A 284 2.86 6.64 1.37
C TRP A 284 2.07 7.22 0.21
N VAL A 285 1.98 8.54 0.11
CA VAL A 285 1.40 9.24 -1.06
C VAL A 285 2.22 8.93 -2.31
N LEU A 286 3.53 9.16 -2.29
CA LEU A 286 4.38 8.97 -3.46
C LEU A 286 4.43 7.51 -3.90
N ASP A 287 4.58 6.58 -2.96
CA ASP A 287 4.53 5.13 -3.20
C ASP A 287 3.20 4.71 -3.84
N THR A 288 2.07 5.23 -3.36
CA THR A 288 0.76 4.90 -3.95
C THR A 288 0.61 5.48 -5.35
N LEU A 289 0.95 6.76 -5.55
CA LEU A 289 0.75 7.46 -6.82
C LEU A 289 1.76 7.02 -7.90
N SER A 290 2.94 6.54 -7.53
CA SER A 290 3.93 6.03 -8.50
C SER A 290 3.40 4.84 -9.31
N ARG A 291 2.45 4.07 -8.75
CA ARG A 291 1.79 2.92 -9.41
C ARG A 291 0.78 3.31 -10.50
N TYR A 292 0.59 4.61 -10.71
CA TYR A 292 -0.23 5.20 -11.76
C TYR A 292 0.67 6.04 -12.68
N PRO A 293 1.41 5.41 -13.61
CA PRO A 293 2.37 6.10 -14.47
C PRO A 293 1.73 7.22 -15.31
N GLU A 294 0.43 7.15 -15.57
CA GLU A 294 -0.34 8.18 -16.26
C GLU A 294 -0.32 9.54 -15.56
N LEU A 295 0.06 9.61 -14.28
CA LEU A 295 0.23 10.87 -13.55
C LEU A 295 1.60 11.54 -13.78
N TRP A 296 2.64 10.77 -14.08
CA TRP A 296 4.02 11.27 -14.07
C TRP A 296 4.86 10.92 -15.29
N SER A 297 4.38 10.03 -16.15
CA SER A 297 5.07 9.54 -17.34
C SER A 297 4.14 9.43 -18.54
N GLY A 298 4.73 9.40 -19.73
CA GLY A 298 3.99 9.25 -20.98
C GLY A 298 3.21 10.49 -21.43
N PRO A 299 2.61 10.46 -22.63
CA PRO A 299 2.00 11.64 -23.26
C PRO A 299 0.70 12.11 -22.60
N GLN A 300 0.07 11.28 -21.76
CA GLN A 300 -1.19 11.60 -21.08
C GLN A 300 -0.99 12.32 -19.73
N ALA A 301 0.24 12.30 -19.19
CA ALA A 301 0.51 12.94 -17.90
C ALA A 301 0.46 14.46 -18.01
N GLU A 302 -0.35 15.06 -17.14
CA GLU A 302 -0.52 16.51 -17.04
C GLU A 302 0.73 17.15 -16.41
N LEU A 303 1.07 18.37 -16.85
CA LEU A 303 2.27 19.05 -16.36
C LEU A 303 2.18 19.37 -14.86
N ASP A 304 0.98 19.70 -14.37
CA ASP A 304 0.75 19.97 -12.95
C ASP A 304 0.85 18.70 -12.10
N ASP A 305 0.32 17.57 -12.56
CA ASP A 305 0.46 16.28 -11.87
C ASP A 305 1.96 15.94 -11.68
N ARG A 306 2.75 16.08 -12.75
CA ARG A 306 4.21 15.86 -12.73
C ARG A 306 4.92 16.80 -11.76
N ARG A 307 4.57 18.08 -11.77
CA ARG A 307 5.14 19.09 -10.86
C ARG A 307 4.87 18.70 -9.41
N LEU A 308 3.63 18.38 -9.06
CA LEU A 308 3.24 18.04 -7.68
C LEU A 308 3.89 16.74 -7.20
N ILE A 309 4.03 15.73 -8.08
CA ILE A 309 4.77 14.50 -7.78
C ILE A 309 6.26 14.79 -7.57
N ALA A 310 6.87 15.63 -8.41
CA ALA A 310 8.26 16.04 -8.24
C ALA A 310 8.47 16.83 -6.94
N GLU A 311 7.54 17.69 -6.55
CA GLU A 311 7.56 18.40 -5.26
C GLU A 311 7.50 17.44 -4.08
N LEU A 312 6.65 16.40 -4.13
CA LEU A 312 6.57 15.36 -3.09
C LEU A 312 7.90 14.59 -2.99
N ALA A 313 8.48 14.19 -4.12
CA ALA A 313 9.78 13.50 -4.15
C ALA A 313 10.91 14.39 -3.60
N ALA A 314 10.98 15.66 -4.02
CA ALA A 314 11.95 16.62 -3.50
C ALA A 314 11.78 16.86 -2.00
N CYS A 315 10.53 16.92 -1.51
CA CYS A 315 10.22 17.02 -0.10
C CYS A 315 10.75 15.82 0.70
N LEU A 316 10.60 14.60 0.18
CA LEU A 316 11.13 13.40 0.83
C LEU A 316 12.67 13.42 0.88
N ILE A 317 13.34 13.76 -0.23
CA ILE A 317 14.81 13.84 -0.27
C ILE A 317 15.31 14.88 0.74
N ALA A 318 14.71 16.07 0.75
CA ALA A 318 15.14 17.17 1.61
C ALA A 318 15.02 16.85 3.11
N TYR A 319 14.01 16.07 3.52
CA TYR A 319 13.76 15.76 4.93
C TYR A 319 14.37 14.46 5.42
N ASN A 320 14.92 13.61 4.54
CA ASN A 320 15.37 12.26 4.91
C ASN A 320 16.77 11.89 4.39
N VAL A 321 17.34 12.65 3.44
CA VAL A 321 18.64 12.34 2.83
C VAL A 321 19.59 13.56 2.87
N GLY A 322 19.06 14.78 2.88
CA GLY A 322 19.89 16.00 2.96
C GLY A 322 20.60 16.14 4.31
N GLY A 323 21.77 16.79 4.34
CA GLY A 323 22.62 16.96 5.54
C GLY A 323 22.06 17.82 6.68
N GLY A 324 20.76 18.14 6.67
CA GLY A 324 20.02 18.77 7.76
C GLY A 324 18.85 17.93 8.29
N GLY A 325 18.73 16.67 7.83
CA GLY A 325 17.81 15.66 8.35
C GLY A 325 18.48 14.74 9.37
#